data_AF-A0A843EZ17-F1
#
_entry.id   AF-A0A843EZ17-F1
#
_cell.length_a   1.000
_cell.length_b   1.000
_cell.length_c   1.000
_cell.angle_alpha   90.00
_cell.angle_beta   90.00
_cell.angle_gamma   90.00
#
_symmetry.space_group_name_H-M   'P 1'
#
loop_
_entity.id
_entity.type
_entity.pdbx_description
1 polymer ?
#
loop_
_entity_poly.entity_id
_entity_poly.type
_entity_poly.pdbx_seq_one_letter_code
_entity_poly.pdbx_strand_id
1 'polypeptide(L)'
;LPEETVKIAKSCDATLFGASTSTPGQPSPIINLRKKLNAYANLRPIKSYKGVKSIKDNIDFIIVRENTEGLYSQIEYGDDSQVIAERVITRKASEKISDIAFKLAKRRNKQKKVTCVHKSNVLKKTDGVFKESFYNIAKKYPEVKTEDFYVDATAMYLITNPQNFDVIVSTNLFGDILSDESAGLVGGLGLAPSGNLGDENALFEPVHGSAPDIAGKGIANPCSMILSTAMMLDYLGEKETALKINKAVENIVAKGKVLTPDLGGKAKTIEMTEAILKEVI
;
A
#
# COMPACT_ATOMS: atom_id res chain seq x y z
N LEU A 1 -2.93 -19.43 11.42
CA LEU A 1 -1.80 -19.40 10.46
C LEU A 1 -0.90 -20.60 10.76
N PRO A 2 -0.94 -21.67 9.95
CA PRO A 2 -0.08 -22.85 10.16
C PRO A 2 1.40 -22.48 10.14
N GLU A 3 2.21 -23.15 10.97
CA GLU A 3 3.66 -22.91 11.03
C GLU A 3 4.36 -23.27 9.71
N GLU A 4 3.87 -24.30 9.02
CA GLU A 4 4.35 -24.72 7.71
C GLU A 4 4.29 -23.57 6.69
N THR A 5 3.17 -22.83 6.65
CA THR A 5 3.02 -21.66 5.78
C THR A 5 4.08 -20.59 6.05
N VAL A 6 4.39 -20.35 7.33
CA VAL A 6 5.42 -19.37 7.72
C VAL A 6 6.81 -19.86 7.28
N LYS A 7 7.10 -21.14 7.45
CA LYS A 7 8.38 -21.74 7.06
C LYS A 7 8.59 -21.63 5.54
N ILE A 8 7.56 -21.96 4.74
CA ILE A 8 7.60 -21.84 3.29
C ILE A 8 7.83 -20.38 2.89
N ALA A 9 7.02 -19.45 3.43
CA ALA A 9 7.13 -18.03 3.10
C ALA A 9 8.53 -17.45 3.42
N LYS A 10 9.15 -17.87 4.52
CA LYS A 10 10.53 -17.47 4.87
C LYS A 10 11.60 -18.06 3.97
N SER A 11 11.34 -19.24 3.39
CA SER A 11 12.27 -19.90 2.47
C SER A 11 12.18 -19.40 1.03
N CYS A 12 11.23 -18.53 0.72
CA CYS A 12 11.03 -17.95 -0.60
C CYS A 12 11.53 -16.50 -0.64
N ASP A 13 12.00 -16.05 -1.81
CA ASP A 13 12.41 -14.66 -2.03
C ASP A 13 11.23 -13.68 -1.91
N ALA A 14 10.05 -14.12 -2.35
CA ALA A 14 8.80 -13.37 -2.25
C ALA A 14 7.59 -14.30 -2.06
N THR A 15 6.54 -13.78 -1.44
CA THR A 15 5.24 -14.43 -1.25
C THR A 15 4.15 -13.62 -1.93
N LEU A 16 3.29 -14.27 -2.71
CA LEU A 16 2.05 -13.68 -3.23
C LEU A 16 0.87 -14.18 -2.41
N PHE A 17 0.10 -13.26 -1.82
CA PHE A 17 -1.04 -13.56 -0.97
C PHE A 17 -2.33 -13.03 -1.62
N GLY A 18 -3.39 -13.82 -1.57
CA GLY A 18 -4.71 -13.43 -2.08
C GLY A 18 -5.43 -12.51 -1.09
N ALA A 19 -6.38 -13.07 -0.34
CA ALA A 19 -7.07 -12.34 0.72
C ALA A 19 -7.51 -13.29 1.83
N SER A 20 -7.72 -12.77 3.04
CA SER A 20 -8.30 -13.52 4.15
C SER A 20 -9.38 -12.72 4.86
N THR A 21 -10.47 -13.37 5.25
CA THR A 21 -11.44 -12.79 6.18
C THR A 21 -10.83 -12.74 7.58
N SER A 22 -10.83 -11.56 8.22
CA SER A 22 -10.45 -11.44 9.63
C SER A 22 -11.71 -11.48 10.48
N THR A 23 -11.86 -12.52 11.29
CA THR A 23 -12.98 -12.66 12.24
C THR A 23 -12.70 -11.84 13.49
N PRO A 24 -13.64 -11.00 13.98
CA PRO A 24 -13.48 -10.30 15.25
C PRO A 24 -13.09 -11.26 16.38
N GLY A 25 -12.08 -10.89 17.17
CA GLY A 25 -11.56 -11.72 18.26
C GLY A 25 -10.56 -12.80 17.84
N GLN A 26 -10.28 -12.97 16.54
CA GLN A 26 -9.21 -13.87 16.07
C GLN A 26 -8.00 -13.10 15.51
N PRO A 27 -6.77 -13.58 15.75
CA PRO A 27 -5.58 -12.97 15.15
C PRO A 27 -5.64 -13.02 13.62
N SER A 28 -5.54 -11.86 12.98
CA SER A 28 -5.56 -11.76 11.51
C SER A 28 -4.39 -12.54 10.89
N PRO A 29 -4.64 -13.49 9.96
CA PRO A 29 -3.58 -14.30 9.36
C PRO A 29 -2.52 -13.45 8.64
N ILE A 30 -2.96 -12.42 7.93
CA ILE A 30 -2.08 -11.57 7.15
C ILE A 30 -1.20 -10.66 8.03
N ILE A 31 -1.77 -10.06 9.09
CA ILE A 31 -1.00 -9.26 10.05
C ILE A 31 0.07 -10.13 10.70
N ASN A 32 -0.28 -11.36 11.08
CA ASN A 32 0.68 -12.30 11.66
C ASN A 32 1.76 -12.72 10.67
N LEU A 33 1.42 -12.98 9.41
CA LEU A 33 2.40 -13.35 8.39
C LEU A 33 3.38 -12.20 8.13
N ARG A 34 2.90 -10.96 7.98
CA ARG A 34 3.74 -9.76 7.84
C ARG A 34 4.70 -9.59 9.03
N LYS A 35 4.19 -9.76 10.26
CA LYS A 35 5.02 -9.73 11.49
C LYS A 35 6.09 -10.83 11.47
N LYS A 36 5.73 -12.07 11.11
CA LYS A 36 6.67 -13.21 11.06
C LYS A 36 7.74 -13.06 9.97
N LEU A 37 7.43 -12.37 8.87
CA LEU A 37 8.35 -12.02 7.78
C LEU A 37 9.13 -10.72 8.04
N ASN A 38 8.89 -10.05 9.17
CA ASN A 38 9.48 -8.73 9.48
C ASN A 38 9.28 -7.71 8.34
N ALA A 39 8.11 -7.75 7.70
CA ALA A 39 7.77 -6.94 6.53
C ALA A 39 7.32 -5.53 6.95
N TYR A 40 8.31 -4.69 7.26
CA TYR A 40 8.13 -3.40 7.94
C TYR A 40 7.67 -2.25 7.05
N ALA A 41 7.81 -2.34 5.73
CA ALA A 41 7.40 -1.29 4.81
C ALA A 41 6.21 -1.75 3.96
N ASN A 42 5.04 -1.14 4.14
CA ASN A 42 3.88 -1.39 3.28
C ASN A 42 3.81 -0.31 2.19
N LEU A 43 3.98 -0.72 0.94
CA LEU A 43 3.95 0.10 -0.27
C LEU A 43 2.57 0.00 -0.92
N ARG A 44 1.89 1.14 -1.07
CA ARG A 44 0.55 1.23 -1.70
C ARG A 44 0.56 2.28 -2.81
N PRO A 45 0.81 1.88 -4.07
CA PRO A 45 0.65 2.77 -5.23
C PRO A 45 -0.81 3.22 -5.38
N ILE A 46 -1.01 4.51 -5.61
CA ILE A 46 -2.30 5.13 -5.88
C ILE A 46 -2.22 5.76 -7.27
N LYS A 47 -2.97 5.20 -8.23
CA LYS A 47 -2.95 5.65 -9.63
C LYS A 47 -4.37 5.76 -10.18
N SER A 48 -4.71 6.92 -10.76
CA SER A 48 -5.91 7.06 -11.59
C SER A 48 -5.68 6.40 -12.94
N TYR A 49 -6.60 5.54 -13.37
CA TYR A 49 -6.56 4.91 -14.68
C TYR A 49 -7.54 5.59 -15.62
N LYS A 50 -7.12 5.82 -16.87
CA LYS A 50 -8.01 6.35 -17.91
C LYS A 50 -9.23 5.43 -18.03
N GLY A 51 -10.42 6.01 -18.15
CA GLY A 51 -11.68 5.26 -18.23
C GLY A 51 -12.26 4.82 -16.89
N VAL A 52 -11.55 5.00 -15.78
CA VAL A 52 -12.04 4.72 -14.43
C VAL A 52 -12.46 6.03 -13.75
N LYS A 53 -13.64 6.03 -13.15
CA LYS A 53 -14.14 7.19 -12.41
C LYS A 53 -13.21 7.50 -11.23
N SER A 54 -12.48 8.60 -11.35
CA SER A 54 -11.58 9.13 -10.32
C SER A 54 -12.02 10.55 -9.95
N ILE A 55 -11.64 11.03 -8.75
CA ILE A 55 -11.96 12.41 -8.33
C ILE A 55 -11.22 13.45 -9.18
N LYS A 56 -10.02 13.10 -9.65
CA LYS A 56 -9.20 13.86 -10.60
C LYS A 56 -8.43 12.90 -11.50
N ASP A 57 -8.06 13.38 -12.67
CA ASP A 57 -7.17 12.68 -13.58
C ASP A 57 -5.70 12.79 -13.12
N ASN A 58 -4.82 11.98 -13.72
CA ASN A 58 -3.37 12.05 -13.55
C ASN A 58 -2.88 11.96 -12.09
N ILE A 59 -3.64 11.29 -11.22
CA ILE A 59 -3.18 10.92 -9.88
C ILE A 59 -2.20 9.75 -10.05
N ASP A 60 -0.98 9.90 -9.54
CA ASP A 60 0.01 8.82 -9.45
C ASP A 60 1.07 9.18 -8.41
N PHE A 61 0.89 8.61 -7.22
CA PHE A 61 1.80 8.67 -6.08
C PHE A 61 1.82 7.31 -5.35
N ILE A 62 2.69 7.15 -4.36
CA ILE A 62 2.75 5.94 -3.54
C ILE A 62 2.81 6.30 -2.06
N ILE A 63 2.03 5.59 -1.24
CA ILE A 63 2.11 5.67 0.21
C ILE A 63 3.04 4.56 0.72
N VAL A 64 4.00 4.96 1.54
CA VAL A 64 4.96 4.12 2.26
C VAL A 64 4.57 4.16 3.73
N ARG A 65 3.89 3.12 4.16
CA ARG A 65 3.37 2.96 5.52
C ARG A 65 4.34 2.13 6.36
N GLU A 66 4.71 2.66 7.53
CA GLU A 66 5.37 1.88 8.58
C GLU A 66 4.40 0.78 9.07
N ASN A 67 4.84 -0.47 9.16
CA ASN A 67 3.95 -1.63 9.27
C ASN A 67 4.17 -2.50 10.54
N THR A 68 5.01 -2.07 11.48
CA THR A 68 5.42 -2.86 12.66
C THR A 68 5.07 -2.23 14.00
N GLU A 69 4.97 -0.91 14.10
CA GLU A 69 4.74 -0.20 15.37
C GLU A 69 3.53 0.76 15.27
N GLY A 70 3.52 1.82 16.08
CA GLY A 70 2.38 2.70 16.27
C GLY A 70 1.33 2.08 17.18
N LEU A 71 0.06 2.37 16.91
CA LEU A 71 -1.09 1.76 17.60
C LEU A 71 -1.30 0.28 17.21
N TYR A 72 -0.67 -0.19 16.13
CA TYR A 72 -0.71 -1.60 15.70
C TYR A 72 0.22 -2.50 16.53
N SER A 73 0.90 -1.92 17.52
CA SER A 73 1.57 -2.67 18.59
C SER A 73 0.56 -3.43 19.45
N GLN A 74 -0.73 -3.04 19.43
CA GLN A 74 -1.83 -3.70 20.15
C GLN A 74 -1.57 -3.81 21.66
N ILE A 75 -0.95 -2.78 22.22
CA ILE A 75 -0.72 -2.65 23.66
C ILE A 75 -1.90 -1.85 24.20
N GLU A 76 -2.88 -2.57 24.74
CA GLU A 76 -4.11 -2.01 25.28
C GLU A 76 -4.36 -2.61 26.66
N TYR A 77 -4.73 -1.77 27.62
CA TYR A 77 -5.00 -2.16 29.00
C TYR A 77 -5.96 -1.17 29.66
N GLY A 78 -6.65 -1.60 30.71
CA GLY A 78 -7.60 -0.77 31.43
C GLY A 78 -8.72 -1.58 32.07
N ASP A 79 -9.74 -0.88 32.51
CA ASP A 79 -10.96 -1.40 33.12
C ASP A 79 -12.20 -0.66 32.59
N ASP A 80 -13.36 -0.92 33.19
CA ASP A 80 -14.65 -0.34 32.77
C ASP A 80 -14.70 1.20 32.87
N SER A 81 -13.83 1.82 33.69
CA SER A 81 -13.78 3.27 33.87
C SER A 81 -12.86 3.95 32.87
N GLN A 82 -11.78 3.27 32.45
CA GLN A 82 -10.78 3.81 31.56
C GLN A 82 -10.03 2.71 30.81
N VAL A 83 -9.94 2.87 29.49
CA VAL A 83 -9.12 2.03 28.61
C VAL A 83 -8.03 2.88 27.97
N ILE A 84 -6.80 2.36 27.93
CA ILE A 84 -5.60 3.02 27.42
C ILE A 84 -5.04 2.17 26.28
N ALA A 85 -4.65 2.85 25.18
CA ALA A 85 -3.90 2.26 24.09
C ALA A 85 -2.55 2.98 23.94
N GLU A 86 -1.45 2.24 23.95
CA GLU A 86 -0.11 2.81 23.78
C GLU A 86 0.26 2.95 22.30
N ARG A 87 0.72 4.14 21.92
CA ARG A 87 1.32 4.41 20.62
C ARG A 87 2.84 4.36 20.72
N VAL A 88 3.45 3.31 20.17
CA VAL A 88 4.92 3.14 20.18
C VAL A 88 5.52 3.67 18.87
N ILE A 89 6.52 4.54 18.94
CA ILE A 89 7.29 5.00 17.77
C ILE A 89 8.78 4.95 18.12
N THR A 90 9.59 4.31 17.28
CA THR A 90 11.04 4.18 17.46
C THR A 90 11.81 4.93 16.38
N ARG A 91 12.96 5.50 16.73
CA ARG A 91 13.88 6.13 15.77
C ARG A 91 14.30 5.14 14.68
N LYS A 92 14.64 3.91 15.08
CA LYS A 92 15.08 2.85 14.16
C LYS A 92 14.05 2.56 13.06
N ALA A 93 12.79 2.33 13.42
CA ALA A 93 11.75 2.07 12.42
C ALA A 93 11.45 3.32 11.58
N SER A 94 11.40 4.49 12.22
CA SER A 94 11.16 5.79 11.54
C SER A 94 12.23 6.14 10.50
N GLU A 95 13.51 5.93 10.83
CA GLU A 95 14.63 6.11 9.91
C GLU A 95 14.56 5.10 8.75
N LYS A 96 14.28 3.83 9.07
CA LYS A 96 14.23 2.76 8.07
C LYS A 96 13.11 2.96 7.06
N ILE A 97 11.91 3.30 7.51
CA ILE A 97 10.77 3.54 6.61
C ILE A 97 10.98 4.82 5.76
N SER A 98 11.58 5.86 6.35
CA SER A 98 11.96 7.07 5.62
C SER A 98 12.96 6.75 4.51
N ASP A 99 13.99 5.96 4.80
CA ASP A 99 15.02 5.57 3.82
C ASP A 99 14.42 4.83 2.61
N ILE A 100 13.45 3.93 2.85
CA ILE A 100 12.68 3.27 1.79
C ILE A 100 11.92 4.29 0.94
N ALA A 101 11.26 5.27 1.55
CA ALA A 101 10.53 6.31 0.82
C ALA A 101 11.45 7.16 -0.07
N PHE A 102 12.63 7.54 0.42
CA PHE A 102 13.62 8.28 -0.37
C PHE A 102 14.19 7.46 -1.54
N LYS A 103 14.58 6.21 -1.29
CA LYS A 103 15.02 5.28 -2.36
C LYS A 103 13.95 5.12 -3.42
N LEU A 104 12.69 5.00 -3.00
CA LEU A 104 11.55 4.87 -3.90
C LEU A 104 11.32 6.14 -4.73
N ALA A 105 11.39 7.34 -4.13
CA ALA A 105 11.27 8.60 -4.86
C ALA A 105 12.37 8.75 -5.93
N LYS A 106 13.61 8.35 -5.60
CA LYS A 106 14.73 8.34 -6.55
C LYS A 106 14.49 7.36 -7.69
N ARG A 107 14.04 6.14 -7.38
CA ARG A 107 13.74 5.09 -8.37
C ARG A 107 12.59 5.47 -9.31
N ARG A 108 11.53 6.08 -8.77
CA ARG A 108 10.38 6.56 -9.54
C ARG A 108 10.76 7.65 -10.53
N ASN A 109 11.76 8.48 -10.19
CA ASN A 109 12.31 9.53 -11.06
C ASN A 109 11.22 10.43 -11.69
N LYS A 110 10.13 10.69 -10.95
CA LYS A 110 8.97 11.47 -11.39
C LYS A 110 9.04 12.92 -10.89
N GLN A 111 8.59 13.18 -9.66
CA GLN A 111 8.75 14.49 -9.03
C GLN A 111 10.00 14.53 -8.13
N LYS A 112 10.53 13.35 -7.78
CA LYS A 112 11.61 13.17 -6.79
C LYS A 112 11.26 13.91 -5.51
N LYS A 113 10.06 13.64 -4.98
CA LYS A 113 9.55 14.31 -3.78
C LYS A 113 9.06 13.29 -2.75
N VAL A 114 9.44 13.49 -1.49
CA VAL A 114 8.91 12.73 -0.35
C VAL A 114 8.20 13.68 0.61
N THR A 115 6.95 13.36 0.93
CA THR A 115 6.11 14.07 1.89
C THR A 115 5.95 13.23 3.15
N CYS A 116 6.47 13.71 4.29
CA CYS A 116 6.28 13.08 5.59
C CYS A 116 4.95 13.50 6.21
N VAL A 117 4.12 12.53 6.62
CA VAL A 117 2.80 12.81 7.19
C VAL A 117 2.73 12.39 8.65
N HIS A 118 2.37 13.33 9.52
CA HIS A 118 2.36 13.15 10.97
C HIS A 118 1.33 14.06 11.67
N LYS A 119 1.22 14.01 12.99
CA LYS A 119 0.42 14.91 13.84
C LYS A 119 1.26 15.47 15.00
N SER A 120 2.51 15.87 14.73
CA SER A 120 3.47 16.33 15.76
C SER A 120 3.04 17.60 16.52
N ASN A 121 2.06 18.36 16.02
CA ASN A 121 1.45 19.47 16.76
C ASN A 121 0.67 19.00 18.01
N VAL A 122 0.08 17.80 17.95
CA VAL A 122 -0.64 17.16 19.07
C VAL A 122 0.25 16.10 19.72
N LEU A 123 0.81 15.21 18.91
CA LEU A 123 1.64 14.08 19.33
C LEU A 123 3.12 14.44 19.36
N LYS A 124 3.46 15.41 20.23
CA LYS A 124 4.77 16.07 20.27
C LYS A 124 5.96 15.11 20.40
N LYS A 125 5.80 14.01 21.14
CA LYS A 125 6.87 13.02 21.38
C LYS A 125 6.95 11.98 20.27
N THR A 126 5.90 11.18 20.09
CA THR A 126 5.87 10.08 19.13
C THR A 126 6.07 10.57 17.69
N ASP A 127 5.29 11.55 17.26
CA ASP A 127 5.41 12.09 15.91
C ASP A 127 6.54 13.10 15.77
N GLY A 128 7.01 13.68 16.88
CA GLY A 128 8.27 14.42 16.92
C GLY A 128 9.45 13.52 16.55
N VAL A 129 9.55 12.32 17.13
CA VAL A 129 10.57 11.33 16.79
C VAL A 129 10.47 10.89 15.33
N PHE A 130 9.26 10.61 14.84
CA PHE A 130 9.05 10.24 13.45
C PHE A 130 9.51 11.34 12.48
N LYS A 131 9.08 12.59 12.72
CA LYS A 131 9.46 13.78 11.93
C LYS A 131 10.97 14.02 11.94
N GLU A 132 11.59 13.97 13.12
CA GLU A 132 13.04 14.19 13.27
C GLU A 132 13.84 13.14 12.50
N SER A 133 13.44 11.86 12.62
CA SER A 133 14.06 10.75 11.91
C SER A 133 13.96 10.91 10.39
N PHE A 134 12.78 11.33 9.88
CA PHE A 134 12.59 11.65 8.47
C PHE A 134 13.57 12.70 7.97
N TYR A 135 13.69 13.84 8.66
CA TYR A 135 14.62 14.91 8.27
C TYR A 135 16.10 14.51 8.41
N ASN A 136 16.43 13.64 9.36
CA ASN A 136 17.79 13.10 9.45
C ASN A 136 18.14 12.22 8.25
N ILE A 137 17.20 11.41 7.78
CA ILE A 137 17.39 10.62 6.55
C ILE A 137 17.41 11.50 5.31
N ALA A 138 16.58 12.56 5.25
CA ALA A 138 16.55 13.50 4.14
C ALA A 138 17.94 14.07 3.78
N LYS A 139 18.80 14.29 4.78
CA LYS A 139 20.19 14.77 4.60
C LYS A 139 21.03 13.86 3.70
N LYS A 140 20.70 12.57 3.60
CA LYS A 140 21.39 11.58 2.73
C LYS A 140 20.92 11.64 1.27
N TYR A 141 19.85 12.37 0.98
CA TYR A 141 19.20 12.45 -0.33
C TYR A 141 18.96 13.91 -0.76
N PRO A 142 20.02 14.73 -0.89
CA PRO A 142 19.89 16.16 -1.20
C PRO A 142 19.22 16.43 -2.55
N GLU A 143 19.17 15.45 -3.46
CA GLU A 143 18.50 15.54 -4.76
C GLU A 143 16.97 15.34 -4.69
N VAL A 144 16.44 14.92 -3.55
CA VAL A 144 15.01 14.62 -3.34
C VAL A 144 14.35 15.78 -2.58
N LYS A 145 13.33 16.38 -3.20
CA LYS A 145 12.50 17.42 -2.56
C LYS A 145 11.81 16.83 -1.33
N THR A 146 11.80 17.60 -0.25
CA THR A 146 11.30 17.14 1.05
C THR A 146 10.36 18.15 1.66
N GLU A 147 9.22 17.64 2.13
CA GLU A 147 8.20 18.43 2.81
C GLU A 147 7.53 17.56 3.89
N ASP A 148 6.85 18.20 4.83
CA ASP A 148 5.99 17.52 5.80
C ASP A 148 4.62 18.19 5.88
N PHE A 149 3.60 17.41 6.14
CA PHE A 149 2.24 17.89 6.39
C PHE A 149 1.63 17.22 7.61
N TYR A 150 0.67 17.92 8.21
CA TYR A 150 -0.22 17.29 9.17
C TYR A 150 -1.18 16.32 8.48
N VAL A 151 -1.53 15.22 9.15
CA VAL A 151 -2.38 14.16 8.58
C VAL A 151 -3.76 14.65 8.14
N ASP A 152 -4.36 15.59 8.86
CA ASP A 152 -5.63 16.23 8.50
C ASP A 152 -5.52 17.12 7.26
N ALA A 153 -4.48 17.95 7.18
CA ALA A 153 -4.20 18.73 5.97
C ALA A 153 -3.91 17.81 4.77
N THR A 154 -3.21 16.70 5.00
CA THR A 154 -2.93 15.69 3.97
C THR A 154 -4.21 15.07 3.45
N ALA A 155 -5.13 14.63 4.33
CA ALA A 155 -6.42 14.09 3.93
C ALA A 155 -7.22 15.08 3.06
N MET A 156 -7.22 16.37 3.45
CA MET A 156 -7.81 17.43 2.62
C MET A 156 -7.09 17.59 1.27
N TYR A 157 -5.75 17.52 1.23
CA TYR A 157 -4.97 17.64 0.00
C TYR A 157 -5.11 16.43 -0.93
N LEU A 158 -5.37 15.23 -0.41
CA LEU A 158 -5.69 14.07 -1.24
C LEU A 158 -6.95 14.30 -2.07
N ILE A 159 -7.93 15.04 -1.54
CA ILE A 159 -9.15 15.40 -2.26
C ILE A 159 -8.89 16.60 -3.18
N THR A 160 -8.28 17.65 -2.62
CA THR A 160 -8.21 18.96 -3.29
C THR A 160 -7.05 19.06 -4.28
N ASN A 161 -5.91 18.41 -4.07
CA ASN A 161 -4.70 18.50 -4.90
C ASN A 161 -3.84 17.21 -4.90
N PRO A 162 -4.40 16.01 -5.17
CA PRO A 162 -3.67 14.73 -5.07
C PRO A 162 -2.47 14.62 -6.03
N GLN A 163 -2.52 15.31 -7.17
CA GLN A 163 -1.47 15.32 -8.20
C GLN A 163 -0.13 15.89 -7.69
N ASN A 164 -0.17 16.65 -6.59
CA ASN A 164 1.02 17.25 -6.00
C ASN A 164 1.87 16.23 -5.22
N PHE A 165 1.37 15.03 -4.92
CA PHE A 165 2.13 14.00 -4.22
C PHE A 165 2.94 13.13 -5.19
N ASP A 166 4.05 12.57 -4.70
CA ASP A 166 4.86 11.56 -5.41
C ASP A 166 5.12 10.35 -4.51
N VAL A 167 5.81 10.56 -3.38
CA VAL A 167 5.93 9.56 -2.32
C VAL A 167 5.46 10.18 -1.01
N ILE A 168 4.51 9.53 -0.35
CA ILE A 168 4.09 9.86 1.01
C ILE A 168 4.69 8.83 1.96
N VAL A 169 5.27 9.25 3.07
CA VAL A 169 5.71 8.35 4.15
C VAL A 169 4.97 8.68 5.45
N SER A 170 4.44 7.67 6.12
CA SER A 170 3.64 7.87 7.33
C SER A 170 3.71 6.70 8.31
N THR A 171 3.35 6.97 9.56
CA THR A 171 3.19 5.97 10.62
C THR A 171 2.02 5.02 10.33
N ASN A 172 2.01 3.86 11.00
CA ASN A 172 1.10 2.76 10.71
C ASN A 172 -0.39 3.13 10.52
N LEU A 173 -1.03 3.70 11.55
CA LEU A 173 -2.47 4.02 11.48
C LEU A 173 -2.79 5.10 10.44
N PHE A 174 -1.95 6.14 10.33
CA PHE A 174 -2.17 7.22 9.37
C PHE A 174 -1.98 6.73 7.93
N GLY A 175 -0.97 5.89 7.69
CA GLY A 175 -0.74 5.26 6.40
C GLY A 175 -1.90 4.34 6.00
N ASP A 176 -2.50 3.61 6.96
CA ASP A 176 -3.68 2.78 6.70
C ASP A 176 -4.84 3.62 6.16
N ILE A 177 -5.29 4.59 6.96
CA ILE A 177 -6.44 5.45 6.65
C ILE A 177 -6.23 6.18 5.32
N LEU A 178 -5.10 6.88 5.16
CA LEU A 178 -4.85 7.69 3.97
C LEU A 178 -4.77 6.84 2.70
N SER A 179 -4.29 5.61 2.79
CA SER A 179 -4.17 4.75 1.62
C SER A 179 -5.49 4.14 1.18
N ASP A 180 -6.37 3.78 2.11
CA ASP A 180 -7.73 3.34 1.81
C ASP A 180 -8.57 4.50 1.24
N GLU A 181 -8.48 5.69 1.85
CA GLU A 181 -9.07 6.92 1.30
C GLU A 181 -8.60 7.17 -0.13
N SER A 182 -7.28 7.13 -0.35
CA SER A 182 -6.66 7.35 -1.65
C SER A 182 -7.10 6.34 -2.71
N ALA A 183 -7.30 5.07 -2.35
CA ALA A 183 -7.83 4.06 -3.26
C ALA A 183 -9.28 4.40 -3.68
N GLY A 184 -10.10 4.89 -2.75
CA GLY A 184 -11.44 5.39 -3.05
C GLY A 184 -11.46 6.54 -4.06
N LEU A 185 -10.41 7.38 -4.08
CA LEU A 185 -10.30 8.51 -5.00
C LEU A 185 -9.99 8.12 -6.46
N VAL A 186 -9.46 6.92 -6.70
CA VAL A 186 -8.96 6.47 -8.02
C VAL A 186 -9.71 5.27 -8.62
N GLY A 187 -10.93 5.00 -8.14
CA GLY A 187 -11.78 3.92 -8.65
C GLY A 187 -11.96 2.73 -7.70
N GLY A 188 -11.47 2.83 -6.47
CA GLY A 188 -11.68 1.84 -5.42
C GLY A 188 -10.60 0.76 -5.34
N LEU A 189 -10.82 -0.19 -4.43
CA LEU A 189 -9.81 -1.16 -4.02
C LEU A 189 -9.48 -2.23 -5.10
N GLY A 190 -10.33 -2.40 -6.12
CA GLY A 190 -10.13 -3.36 -7.21
C GLY A 190 -8.89 -3.11 -8.07
N LEU A 191 -8.32 -1.90 -8.00
CA LEU A 191 -7.12 -1.47 -8.73
C LEU A 191 -5.94 -1.11 -7.80
N ALA A 192 -6.06 -1.38 -6.50
CA ALA A 192 -5.09 -0.98 -5.48
C ALA A 192 -4.19 -2.16 -5.08
N PRO A 193 -2.99 -2.33 -5.68
CA PRO A 193 -2.04 -3.36 -5.26
C PRO A 193 -1.28 -2.93 -4.01
N SER A 194 -0.60 -3.88 -3.36
CA SER A 194 0.34 -3.56 -2.30
C SER A 194 1.52 -4.52 -2.21
N GLY A 195 2.60 -4.05 -1.58
CA GLY A 195 3.77 -4.85 -1.25
C GLY A 195 4.27 -4.56 0.16
N ASN A 196 4.52 -5.58 0.95
CA ASN A 196 5.07 -5.52 2.30
C ASN A 196 6.51 -6.00 2.23
N LEU A 197 7.46 -5.09 2.41
CA LEU A 197 8.88 -5.37 2.26
C LEU A 197 9.55 -5.51 3.64
N GLY A 198 10.29 -6.59 3.81
CA GLY A 198 11.28 -6.78 4.87
C GLY A 198 12.70 -6.70 4.31
N ASP A 199 13.70 -6.99 5.16
CA ASP A 199 15.10 -7.04 4.71
C ASP A 199 15.41 -8.31 3.90
N GLU A 200 14.79 -9.43 4.26
CA GLU A 200 15.06 -10.76 3.70
C GLU A 200 13.90 -11.32 2.86
N ASN A 201 12.66 -10.95 3.19
CA ASN A 201 11.47 -11.46 2.51
C ASN A 201 10.53 -10.29 2.15
N ALA A 202 9.73 -10.51 1.11
CA ALA A 202 8.65 -9.61 0.72
C ALA A 202 7.33 -10.37 0.54
N LEU A 203 6.22 -9.70 0.85
CA LEU A 203 4.87 -10.22 0.66
C LEU A 203 4.00 -9.25 -0.13
N PHE A 204 3.45 -9.70 -1.25
CA PHE A 204 2.64 -8.91 -2.16
C PHE A 204 1.19 -9.37 -2.11
N GLU A 205 0.27 -8.41 -2.13
CA GLU A 205 -1.16 -8.69 -1.97
C GLU A 205 -2.02 -7.51 -2.44
N PRO A 206 -3.25 -7.77 -2.90
CA PRO A 206 -4.26 -6.73 -3.02
C PRO A 206 -4.51 -5.99 -1.71
N VAL A 207 -4.86 -4.70 -1.78
CA VAL A 207 -5.34 -3.97 -0.59
C VAL A 207 -6.72 -4.47 -0.14
N HIS A 208 -7.56 -4.94 -1.07
CA HIS A 208 -8.91 -5.40 -0.75
C HIS A 208 -8.93 -6.69 0.09
N GLY A 209 -9.99 -6.85 0.88
CA GLY A 209 -10.26 -8.08 1.64
C GLY A 209 -10.80 -9.23 0.78
N SER A 210 -11.36 -10.24 1.45
CA SER A 210 -11.88 -11.48 0.83
C SER A 210 -13.19 -11.33 0.05
N ALA A 211 -13.89 -10.20 0.21
CA ALA A 211 -15.19 -9.91 -0.40
C ALA A 211 -16.18 -11.10 -0.37
N PRO A 212 -16.61 -11.56 0.82
CA PRO A 212 -17.45 -12.76 0.96
C PRO A 212 -18.78 -12.70 0.22
N ASP A 213 -19.31 -11.49 0.02
CA ASP A 213 -20.54 -11.19 -0.71
C ASP A 213 -20.46 -11.52 -2.20
N ILE A 214 -19.26 -11.57 -2.80
CA ILE A 214 -19.04 -11.92 -4.21
C ILE A 214 -18.21 -13.19 -4.43
N ALA A 215 -17.75 -13.83 -3.36
CA ALA A 215 -16.99 -15.08 -3.43
C ALA A 215 -17.77 -16.15 -4.23
N GLY A 216 -17.07 -16.83 -5.15
CA GLY A 216 -17.66 -17.86 -6.02
C GLY A 216 -18.55 -17.35 -7.17
N LYS A 217 -18.84 -16.04 -7.26
CA LYS A 217 -19.69 -15.48 -8.33
C LYS A 217 -18.94 -15.20 -9.66
N GLY A 218 -17.61 -15.30 -9.64
CA GLY A 218 -16.76 -15.06 -10.81
C GLY A 218 -16.80 -13.64 -11.35
N ILE A 219 -17.06 -12.65 -10.49
CA ILE A 219 -17.19 -11.22 -10.86
C ILE A 219 -16.17 -10.31 -10.14
N ALA A 220 -15.25 -10.88 -9.36
CA ALA A 220 -14.20 -10.11 -8.71
C ALA A 220 -13.26 -9.52 -9.76
N ASN A 221 -12.83 -8.28 -9.55
CA ASN A 221 -11.83 -7.62 -10.38
C ASN A 221 -10.44 -8.22 -10.13
N PRO A 222 -9.79 -8.84 -11.13
CA PRO A 222 -8.48 -9.46 -10.94
C PRO A 222 -7.31 -8.46 -10.94
N CYS A 223 -7.56 -7.19 -11.30
CA CYS A 223 -6.48 -6.23 -11.55
C CYS A 223 -5.58 -6.00 -10.35
N SER A 224 -6.11 -5.81 -9.14
CA SER A 224 -5.27 -5.58 -7.96
C SER A 224 -4.31 -6.75 -7.68
N MET A 225 -4.76 -7.98 -7.88
CA MET A 225 -3.91 -9.18 -7.75
C MET A 225 -2.83 -9.25 -8.83
N ILE A 226 -3.19 -8.96 -10.08
CA ILE A 226 -2.26 -8.92 -11.22
C ILE A 226 -1.22 -7.80 -11.03
N LEU A 227 -1.63 -6.63 -10.56
CA LEU A 227 -0.74 -5.50 -10.28
C LEU A 227 0.18 -5.79 -9.07
N SER A 228 -0.31 -6.49 -8.05
CA SER A 228 0.52 -6.96 -6.92
C SER A 228 1.56 -7.99 -7.40
N THR A 229 1.20 -8.84 -8.35
CA THR A 229 2.14 -9.74 -9.03
C THR A 229 3.19 -8.95 -9.82
N ALA A 230 2.80 -7.88 -10.51
CA ALA A 230 3.77 -7.00 -11.17
C ALA A 230 4.73 -6.32 -10.18
N MET A 231 4.25 -5.89 -9.01
CA MET A 231 5.10 -5.37 -7.93
C MET A 231 6.09 -6.43 -7.43
N MET A 232 5.63 -7.69 -7.29
CA MET A 232 6.49 -8.82 -6.91
C MET A 232 7.59 -9.06 -7.94
N LEU A 233 7.24 -9.07 -9.23
CA LEU A 233 8.22 -9.26 -10.31
C LEU A 233 9.25 -8.13 -10.36
N ASP A 234 8.84 -6.87 -10.18
CA ASP A 234 9.78 -5.74 -10.07
C ASP A 234 10.74 -5.92 -8.88
N TYR A 235 10.24 -6.39 -7.74
CA TYR A 235 11.06 -6.71 -6.57
C TYR A 235 12.07 -7.82 -6.83
N LEU A 236 11.67 -8.87 -7.57
CA LEU A 236 12.54 -9.99 -7.95
C LEU A 236 13.54 -9.65 -9.08
N GLY A 237 13.50 -8.42 -9.62
CA GLY A 237 14.39 -7.97 -10.69
C GLY A 237 13.83 -8.12 -12.11
N GLU A 238 12.64 -8.69 -12.27
CA GLU A 238 11.92 -8.91 -13.54
C GLU A 238 11.18 -7.66 -14.02
N LYS A 239 11.92 -6.55 -14.14
CA LYS A 239 11.37 -5.20 -14.38
C LYS A 239 10.62 -5.07 -15.70
N GLU A 240 11.13 -5.68 -16.76
CA GLU A 240 10.48 -5.61 -18.08
C GLU A 240 9.13 -6.33 -18.07
N THR A 241 9.06 -7.50 -17.46
CA THR A 241 7.84 -8.29 -17.30
C THR A 241 6.82 -7.53 -16.43
N ALA A 242 7.27 -6.97 -15.30
CA ALA A 242 6.44 -6.12 -14.45
C ALA A 242 5.86 -4.92 -15.23
N LEU A 243 6.67 -4.26 -16.06
CA LEU A 243 6.22 -3.14 -16.89
C LEU A 243 5.19 -3.57 -17.95
N LYS A 244 5.40 -4.72 -18.61
CA LYS A 244 4.44 -5.28 -19.58
C LYS A 244 3.08 -5.55 -18.92
N ILE A 245 3.07 -6.18 -17.75
CA ILE A 245 1.84 -6.45 -16.99
C ILE A 245 1.12 -5.16 -16.59
N ASN A 246 1.85 -4.18 -16.05
CA ASN A 246 1.26 -2.88 -15.67
C ASN A 246 0.62 -2.18 -16.88
N LYS A 247 1.31 -2.16 -18.03
CA LYS A 247 0.78 -1.57 -19.27
C LYS A 247 -0.43 -2.33 -19.81
N ALA A 248 -0.43 -3.65 -19.72
CA ALA A 248 -1.56 -4.46 -20.17
C ALA A 248 -2.83 -4.16 -19.36
N VAL A 249 -2.71 -4.11 -18.02
CA VAL A 249 -3.83 -3.71 -17.15
C VAL A 249 -4.30 -2.30 -17.50
N GLU A 250 -3.38 -1.33 -17.62
CA GLU A 250 -3.71 0.05 -17.97
C GLU A 250 -4.44 0.15 -19.33
N ASN A 251 -3.98 -0.58 -20.35
CA ASN A 251 -4.58 -0.60 -21.67
C ASN A 251 -5.99 -1.22 -21.67
N ILE A 252 -6.19 -2.36 -21.00
CA ILE A 252 -7.50 -3.02 -20.91
C ILE A 252 -8.51 -2.15 -20.18
N VAL A 253 -8.10 -1.57 -19.05
CA VAL A 253 -8.93 -0.65 -18.27
C VAL A 253 -9.27 0.60 -19.09
N ALA A 254 -8.29 1.19 -19.78
CA ALA A 254 -8.50 2.37 -20.63
C ALA A 254 -9.39 2.13 -21.85
N LYS A 255 -9.36 0.92 -22.43
CA LYS A 255 -10.25 0.54 -23.54
C LYS A 255 -11.71 0.43 -23.09
N GLY A 256 -11.96 0.10 -21.82
CA GLY A 256 -13.30 0.03 -21.23
C GLY A 256 -14.24 -1.05 -21.77
N LYS A 257 -13.74 -1.98 -22.61
CA LYS A 257 -14.58 -2.99 -23.28
C LYS A 257 -14.83 -4.24 -22.44
N VAL A 258 -13.84 -4.67 -21.64
CA VAL A 258 -13.89 -5.89 -20.83
C VAL A 258 -13.63 -5.52 -19.39
N LEU A 259 -14.63 -4.89 -18.76
CA LEU A 259 -14.56 -4.42 -17.38
C LEU A 259 -15.48 -5.25 -16.48
N THR A 260 -15.03 -5.54 -15.27
CA THR A 260 -15.83 -6.17 -14.21
C THR A 260 -16.88 -5.18 -13.63
N PRO A 261 -17.89 -5.67 -12.88
CA PRO A 261 -18.99 -4.84 -12.41
C PRO A 261 -18.60 -3.66 -11.52
N ASP A 262 -17.53 -3.79 -10.73
CA ASP A 262 -16.99 -2.72 -9.88
C ASP A 262 -16.48 -1.52 -10.70
N LEU A 263 -16.02 -1.75 -11.93
CA LEU A 263 -15.62 -0.72 -12.88
C LEU A 263 -16.75 -0.30 -13.84
N GLY A 264 -18.00 -0.71 -13.56
CA GLY A 264 -19.18 -0.38 -14.37
C GLY A 264 -19.41 -1.26 -15.60
N GLY A 265 -18.67 -2.36 -15.75
CA GLY A 265 -18.84 -3.30 -16.85
C GLY A 265 -19.72 -4.51 -16.50
N LYS A 266 -19.64 -5.54 -17.34
CA LYS A 266 -20.40 -6.80 -17.20
C LYS A 266 -19.53 -8.06 -17.29
N ALA A 267 -18.22 -7.89 -17.48
CA ALA A 267 -17.30 -9.00 -17.67
C ALA A 267 -17.13 -9.82 -16.38
N LYS A 268 -16.86 -11.10 -16.55
CA LYS A 268 -16.43 -12.02 -15.50
C LYS A 268 -14.93 -11.87 -15.24
N THR A 269 -14.50 -12.33 -14.07
CA THR A 269 -13.09 -12.34 -13.65
C THR A 269 -12.20 -12.99 -14.70
N ILE A 270 -12.63 -14.13 -15.27
CA ILE A 270 -11.85 -14.87 -16.26
C ILE A 270 -11.74 -14.12 -17.59
N GLU A 271 -12.82 -13.47 -18.05
CA GLU A 271 -12.85 -12.72 -19.30
C GLU A 271 -11.89 -11.53 -19.25
N MET A 272 -11.89 -10.80 -18.12
CA MET A 272 -10.95 -9.70 -17.90
C MET A 272 -9.50 -10.20 -17.80
N THR A 273 -9.28 -11.34 -17.14
CA THR A 273 -7.95 -11.97 -17.03
C THR A 273 -7.40 -12.37 -18.39
N GLU A 274 -8.21 -13.02 -19.24
CA GLU A 274 -7.82 -13.40 -20.59
C GLU A 274 -7.54 -12.18 -21.49
N ALA A 275 -8.34 -11.12 -21.35
CA ALA A 275 -8.10 -9.87 -22.07
C ALA A 275 -6.75 -9.25 -21.70
N ILE A 276 -6.40 -9.25 -20.41
CA ILE A 276 -5.10 -8.78 -19.93
C ILE A 276 -3.98 -9.68 -20.45
N LEU A 277 -4.13 -11.01 -20.36
CA LEU A 277 -3.12 -11.96 -20.82
C LEU A 277 -2.79 -11.77 -22.31
N LYS A 278 -3.80 -11.58 -23.17
CA LYS A 278 -3.63 -11.32 -24.61
C LYS A 278 -2.91 -10.00 -24.92
N GLU A 279 -2.89 -9.06 -24.00
CA GLU A 279 -2.18 -7.78 -24.15
C GLU A 279 -0.74 -7.86 -23.62
N VAL A 280 -0.43 -8.83 -22.74
CA VAL A 280 0.92 -9.07 -22.22
C VAL A 280 1.80 -9.85 -23.20
N ILE A 281 1.20 -10.83 -23.91
CA ILE A 281 1.84 -11.72 -24.89
C ILE A 281 1.92 -11.04 -26.25
#